data_AF-A0A7V5P8P3-F1
#
_entry.id   AF-A0A7V5P8P3-F1
#
_cell.length_a   1.000
_cell.length_b   1.000
_cell.length_c   1.000
_cell.angle_alpha   90.00
_cell.angle_beta   90.00
_cell.angle_gamma   90.00
#
_symmetry.space_group_name_H-M   'P 1'
#
loop_
_entity.id
_entity.type
_entity.pdbx_description
1 polymer ?
#
loop_
_entity_poly.entity_id
_entity_poly.type
_entity_poly.pdbx_seq_one_letter_code
_entity_poly.pdbx_strand_id
1 'polypeptide(L)' 'MPIHEYTCQQCGHKFEKFTLMSQTQSPNCPVCGSANVKRQISAFARSGRSTGSSSSASCAPSG' A
#
# COMPACT_ATOMS: atom_id res chain seq x y z
N MET A 1 0.84 -8.04 -10.17
CA MET A 1 2.14 -7.99 -9.44
C MET A 1 2.13 -6.74 -8.58
N PRO A 2 2.31 -6.83 -7.25
CA PRO A 2 2.33 -5.65 -6.40
C PRO A 2 3.65 -4.89 -6.64
N ILE A 3 3.56 -3.76 -7.32
CA ILE A 3 4.63 -2.77 -7.33
C ILE A 3 4.73 -2.15 -5.94
N HIS A 4 5.95 -2.02 -5.44
CA HIS A 4 6.22 -1.36 -4.17
C HIS A 4 7.03 -0.11 -4.44
N GLU A 5 6.50 1.01 -3.97
CA GLU A 5 7.19 2.29 -4.03
C GLU A 5 8.13 2.39 -2.83
N TYR A 6 9.30 2.98 -3.01
CA TYR A 6 10.32 3.17 -1.99
C TYR A 6 10.79 4.61 -2.00
N THR A 7 10.98 5.18 -0.80
CA THR A 7 11.47 6.54 -0.61
C THR A 7 12.72 6.52 0.27
N CYS A 8 13.83 7.04 -0.24
CA CYS A 8 15.03 7.22 0.55
C CYS A 8 14.82 8.31 1.61
N GLN A 9 15.10 8.00 2.87
CA GLN A 9 15.00 8.95 3.98
C GLN A 9 16.20 9.89 4.07
N GLN A 10 17.27 9.64 3.30
CA GLN A 10 18.47 10.47 3.30
C GLN A 10 18.48 11.53 2.20
N CYS A 11 18.24 11.13 0.95
CA CYS A 11 18.22 12.06 -0.19
C CYS A 11 16.80 12.42 -0.65
N GLY A 12 15.76 11.78 -0.13
CA GLY A 12 14.37 12.01 -0.54
C GLY A 12 13.98 11.38 -1.89
N HIS A 13 14.90 10.64 -2.53
CA HIS A 13 14.63 10.05 -3.84
C HIS A 13 13.57 8.93 -3.76
N LYS A 14 12.56 9.03 -4.62
CA LYS A 14 11.48 8.04 -4.76
C LYS A 14 11.76 7.12 -5.94
N PHE A 15 11.57 5.81 -5.77
CA PHE A 15 11.77 4.83 -6.83
C PHE A 15 10.85 3.62 -6.63
N GLU A 16 10.49 2.96 -7.71
CA GLU A 16 9.61 1.81 -7.70
C GLU A 16 10.42 0.53 -7.86
N LYS A 17 10.13 -0.51 -7.08
CA LYS A 17 10.80 -1.80 -7.20
C LYS A 17 9.83 -2.96 -7.11
N PHE A 18 10.03 -3.93 -7.99
CA PHE A 18 9.35 -5.21 -7.95
C PHE A 18 10.02 -6.09 -6.89
N THR A 19 9.42 -6.15 -5.71
CA THR A 19 9.88 -7.03 -4.63
C THR A 19 8.90 -8.18 -4.51
N LEU A 20 9.38 -9.41 -4.69
CA LEU A 20 8.58 -10.59 -4.38
C LEU A 20 8.28 -10.58 -2.88
N MET A 21 7.06 -10.97 -2.47
CA MET A 21 6.68 -10.97 -1.05
C MET A 21 7.64 -11.78 -0.15
N SER A 22 8.36 -12.75 -0.72
CA SER A 22 9.37 -13.57 -0.04
C SER A 22 10.75 -12.92 0.12
N GLN A 23 11.00 -11.76 -0.51
CA GLN A 23 12.29 -11.09 -0.45
C GLN A 23 12.26 -9.98 0.61
N THR A 24 12.80 -10.31 1.78
CA THR A 24 12.82 -9.44 2.97
C THR A 24 13.92 -8.37 2.93
N GLN A 25 14.79 -8.37 1.92
CA GLN A 25 15.87 -7.39 1.82
C GLN A 25 15.41 -6.06 1.25
N SER A 26 15.58 -5.01 2.05
CA SER A 26 15.40 -3.61 1.64
C SER A 26 16.46 -3.22 0.60
N PRO A 27 16.10 -2.66 -0.57
CA PRO A 27 17.07 -2.26 -1.57
C PRO A 27 17.80 -0.97 -1.17
N ASN A 28 19.10 -0.86 -1.46
CA ASN A 28 19.81 0.42 -1.28
C ASN A 28 19.30 1.48 -2.27
N CYS A 29 19.39 2.75 -1.87
CA CYS A 29 19.02 3.87 -2.74
C CYS A 29 19.95 3.92 -3.97
N PRO A 30 19.42 3.96 -5.21
CA PRO A 30 20.25 4.02 -6.42
C PRO A 30 20.97 5.37 -6.61
N VAL A 31 20.56 6.42 -5.87
CA VAL A 31 21.12 7.78 -6.01
C VAL A 31 22.24 8.05 -5.02
N CYS A 32 22.05 7.67 -3.75
CA CYS A 32 23.02 7.95 -2.70
C CYS A 32 23.66 6.71 -2.07
N GLY A 33 23.23 5.50 -2.46
CA GLY A 33 23.74 4.23 -1.91
C GLY A 33 23.27 3.92 -0.48
N SER A 34 22.44 4.78 0.14
CA SER A 34 22.01 4.57 1.52
C SER A 34 21.04 3.39 1.66
N ALA A 35 21.23 2.60 2.72
CA ALA A 35 20.29 1.54 3.13
C ALA A 35 19.01 2.09 3.81
N ASN A 36 18.96 3.41 4.07
CA ASN A 36 17.84 4.07 4.73
C ASN A 36 16.70 4.39 3.74
N VAL A 37 15.99 3.36 3.29
CA VAL A 37 14.80 3.47 2.43
C VAL A 37 13.55 2.96 3.14
N LYS A 38 12.44 3.69 2.98
CA LYS A 38 11.12 3.26 3.47
C LYS A 38 10.28 2.77 2.30
N ARG A 39 9.70 1.58 2.44
CA ARG A 39 8.68 1.06 1.53
C ARG A 39 7.38 1.82 1.74
N GLN A 40 6.93 2.52 0.72
CA GLN A 40 5.58 3.04 0.59
C GLN A 40 4.72 1.91 0.01
N ILE A 41 4.17 1.09 0.90
CA ILE A 41 3.05 0.24 0.52
C ILE A 41 1.88 1.18 0.33
N SER A 42 1.41 1.32 -0.91
CA SER A 42 0.12 1.93 -1.16
C SER A 42 -0.93 1.02 -0.52
N ALA A 43 -1.32 1.38 0.71
CA ALA A 43 -2.43 0.79 1.40
C ALA A 43 -3.71 1.27 0.71
N PHE A 44 -3.94 0.82 -0.52
CA PHE A 44 -5.30 0.54 -0.95
C PHE A 44 -5.76 -0.66 -0.13
N ALA A 45 -6.04 -0.38 1.15
CA ALA A 45 -6.95 -1.15 1.94
C ALA A 45 -8.18 -1.30 1.08
N ARG A 46 -8.36 -2.52 0.57
CA ARG A 46 -9.65 -2.96 0.08
C ARG A 46 -10.57 -2.84 1.29
N SER A 47 -11.26 -1.72 1.42
CA SER A 47 -12.55 -1.64 2.08
C SER A 47 -13.54 -2.44 1.22
N GLY A 48 -13.24 -3.73 1.01
CA GLY A 48 -14.17 -4.73 0.58
C GLY A 48 -15.06 -4.98 1.78
N ARG A 49 -16.11 -4.17 1.83
CA ARG A 49 -17.31 -4.23 2.65
C ARG A 49 -17.55 -5.61 3.31
N SER A 50 -16.96 -5.81 4.47
CA SER A 50 -17.32 -6.87 5.42
C SER A 50 -17.82 -6.22 6.70
N THR A 51 -18.85 -5.38 6.58
CA THR A 51 -19.71 -5.06 7.73
C THR A 51 -20.95 -5.92 7.59
N GLY A 52 -20.82 -7.19 7.97
CA GLY A 52 -21.97 -7.90 8.48
C GLY A 52 -22.32 -7.27 9.83
N SER A 53 -23.37 -6.46 9.86
CA SER A 53 -24.44 -6.48 10.89
C SER A 53 -25.36 -5.26 10.76
N SER A 54 -26.63 -5.57 10.43
CA SER A 54 -27.86 -4.90 10.87
C SER A 54 -28.04 -3.40 10.66
N SER A 55 -28.76 -3.04 9.61
CA SER A 55 -29.70 -1.91 9.63
C SER A 55 -30.86 -2.26 8.70
N SER A 56 -32.00 -2.61 9.31
CA SER A 56 -33.30 -2.74 8.66
C SER A 56 -33.65 -1.44 7.95
N ALA A 57 -33.40 -1.38 6.64
CA ALA A 57 -33.92 -0.33 5.78
C ALA A 57 -35.30 -0.80 5.28
N SER A 58 -36.33 -0.30 5.94
CA SER A 58 -37.74 -0.52 5.64
C SER A 58 -38.04 -0.17 4.18
N CYS A 59 -38.44 -1.17 3.39
CA CYS A 59 -39.00 -0.97 2.06
C CYS A 59 -40.46 -0.54 2.22
N ALA A 60 -40.79 0.70 1.87
CA ALA A 60 -42.16 1.12 1.61
C ALA A 60 -42.21 1.80 0.23
N PRO A 61 -42.85 1.21 -0.79
CA PRO A 61 -43.26 1.97 -1.95
C PRO A 61 -44.62 2.59 -1.66
N SER A 62 -44.70 3.93 -1.70
CA SER A 62 -45.96 4.65 -1.88
C SER A 62 -45.88 5.31 -3.26
N GLY A 63 -46.62 4.75 -4.20
CA GLY A 63 -46.72 5.19 -5.59
C GLY A 63 -47.70 4.29 -6.32
#